data_AF-A0A3D5LJ19-F1
#
_entry.id   AF-A0A3D5LJ19-F1
#
_cell.length_a   1.000
_cell.length_b   1.000
_cell.length_c   1.000
_cell.angle_alpha   90.00
_cell.angle_beta   90.00
_cell.angle_gamma   90.00
#
_symmetry.space_group_name_H-M   'P 1'
#
loop_
_entity.id
_entity.type
_entity.pdbx_description
1 polymer ?
#
loop_
_entity_poly.entity_id
_entity_poly.type
_entity_poly.pdbx_seq_one_letter_code
_entity_poly.pdbx_strand_id
1 'polypeptide(L)'
;MREILCFGDSNTYGLIPGTKERYKENIRWTGILQQKLKEKDCRIVEEGLCGRTMVFEDELRKNRKGSDLLPVLLESHAPIDQVVLMLGTNDCKSYY
;
A
#
# COMPACT_ATOMS: atom_id res chain seq x y z
N MET A 1 -8.43 12.28 15.34
CA MET A 1 -8.45 11.42 14.14
C MET A 1 -7.19 10.59 14.11
N ARG A 2 -7.32 9.27 14.21
CA ARG A 2 -6.19 8.33 14.13
C ARG A 2 -5.86 8.02 12.68
N GLU A 3 -4.60 8.09 12.32
CA GLU A 3 -4.12 7.83 10.96
C GLU A 3 -3.59 6.40 10.86
N ILE A 4 -4.15 5.60 9.95
CA ILE A 4 -3.73 4.22 9.70
C ILE A 4 -3.18 4.13 8.27
N LEU A 5 -1.87 3.94 8.16
CA LEU A 5 -1.20 3.77 6.87
C LEU A 5 -1.29 2.33 6.39
N CYS A 6 -1.91 2.11 5.24
CA CYS A 6 -1.94 0.82 4.56
C CYS A 6 -0.88 0.80 3.47
N PHE A 7 0.29 0.24 3.78
CA PHE A 7 1.45 0.20 2.89
C PHE A 7 1.61 -1.17 2.24
N GLY A 8 1.53 -1.22 0.91
CA GLY A 8 1.59 -2.49 0.20
C GLY A 8 1.80 -2.40 -1.31
N ASP A 9 1.55 -3.52 -1.99
CA ASP A 9 1.76 -3.67 -3.43
C ASP A 9 0.46 -3.46 -4.26
N SER A 10 0.35 -4.11 -5.42
CA SER A 10 -0.84 -4.09 -6.28
C SER A 10 -2.11 -4.56 -5.57
N ASN A 11 -2.00 -5.44 -4.57
CA ASN A 11 -3.15 -5.91 -3.79
C ASN A 11 -3.70 -4.81 -2.87
N THR A 12 -2.85 -3.89 -2.42
CA THR A 12 -3.25 -2.68 -1.68
C THR A 12 -3.70 -1.56 -2.62
N TYR A 13 -3.03 -1.40 -3.77
CA TYR A 13 -3.47 -0.49 -4.82
C TYR A 13 -4.89 -0.85 -5.32
N GLY A 14 -5.22 -2.14 -5.37
CA GLY A 14 -6.46 -2.65 -5.91
C GLY A 14 -6.41 -2.80 -7.43
N LEU A 15 -5.34 -3.42 -7.96
CA LEU A 15 -5.25 -3.76 -9.38
C LEU A 15 -6.29 -4.84 -9.73
N ILE A 16 -7.09 -4.63 -10.78
CA ILE A 16 -8.04 -5.63 -11.26
C ILE A 16 -7.27 -6.71 -12.05
N PRO A 17 -7.33 -7.99 -11.67
CA PRO A 17 -6.59 -9.06 -12.33
C PRO A 17 -6.82 -9.11 -13.84
N GLY A 18 -5.73 -9.29 -14.60
CA GLY A 18 -5.79 -9.37 -16.06
C GLY A 18 -5.98 -8.02 -16.78
N THR A 19 -6.00 -6.90 -16.06
CA THR A 19 -6.21 -5.57 -16.64
C THR A 19 -5.15 -4.57 -16.16
N LYS A 20 -5.25 -3.32 -16.61
CA LYS A 20 -4.52 -2.17 -16.06
C LYS A 20 -5.40 -1.27 -15.18
N GLU A 21 -6.63 -1.70 -14.93
CA GLU A 21 -7.64 -0.92 -14.21
C GLU A 21 -7.52 -1.07 -12.70
N ARG A 22 -8.04 -0.09 -11.97
CA ARG A 22 -8.07 -0.06 -10.51
C ARG A 22 -9.49 -0.28 -10.01
N TYR A 23 -9.65 -1.12 -8.99
CA TYR A 23 -10.90 -1.23 -8.25
C TYR A 23 -11.31 0.14 -7.69
N LYS A 24 -12.61 0.44 -7.77
CA LYS A 24 -13.20 1.61 -7.12
C LYS A 24 -12.94 1.56 -5.60
N GLU A 25 -12.93 2.73 -4.98
CA GLU A 25 -12.58 2.92 -3.57
C GLU A 25 -13.25 1.93 -2.63
N ASN A 26 -14.59 1.83 -2.66
CA ASN A 26 -15.35 0.95 -1.77
C ASN A 26 -15.25 -0.55 -2.09
N ILE A 27 -14.48 -0.94 -3.11
CA ILE A 27 -14.21 -2.35 -3.46
C ILE A 27 -12.82 -2.76 -2.96
N ARG A 28 -11.86 -1.83 -2.88
CA ARG A 28 -10.54 -2.10 -2.32
C ARG A 28 -10.64 -2.46 -0.84
N TRP A 29 -9.78 -3.34 -0.36
CA TRP A 29 -9.83 -3.78 1.05
C TRP A 29 -9.63 -2.61 2.03
N THR A 30 -8.84 -1.61 1.65
CA THR A 30 -8.62 -0.35 2.37
C THR A 30 -9.89 0.49 2.47
N GLY A 31 -10.66 0.62 1.38
CA GLY A 31 -11.95 1.30 1.39
C GLY A 31 -13.00 0.52 2.21
N ILE A 32 -13.02 -0.80 2.10
CA ILE A 32 -13.87 -1.65 2.96
C ILE A 32 -13.50 -1.49 4.44
N LEU A 33 -12.20 -1.40 4.76
CA LEU A 33 -11.71 -1.13 6.11
C LEU A 33 -12.18 0.24 6.61
N GLN A 34 -12.03 1.30 5.81
CA GLN A 34 -12.52 2.63 6.13
C GLN A 34 -14.03 2.63 6.43
N GLN A 35 -14.83 1.92 5.63
CA GLN A 35 -16.27 1.79 5.85
C GLN A 35 -16.61 1.04 7.14
N LYS A 36 -15.87 -0.04 7.46
CA LYS A 36 -16.06 -0.79 8.71
C LYS A 36 -15.68 0.03 9.94
N LEU A 37 -14.77 0.99 9.79
CA LEU A 37 -14.30 1.86 10.87
C LEU A 37 -14.96 3.25 10.86
N LYS A 38 -16.01 3.48 10.06
CA LYS A 38 -16.65 4.80 9.90
C LYS A 38 -17.15 5.44 11.20
N GLU A 39 -17.46 4.65 12.22
CA GLU A 39 -17.90 5.12 13.55
C GLU A 39 -16.74 5.41 14.50
N LYS A 40 -15.51 5.08 14.09
CA LYS A 40 -14.29 5.40 14.80
C LYS A 40 -13.71 6.68 14.21
N ASP A 41 -13.09 7.49 15.06
CA ASP A 41 -12.35 8.68 14.63
C ASP A 41 -10.99 8.26 14.02
N CYS A 42 -11.03 7.61 12.85
CA CYS A 42 -9.84 7.18 12.11
C CYS A 42 -9.94 7.36 10.59
N ARG A 43 -8.80 7.62 9.97
CA ARG A 43 -8.61 7.73 8.53
C ARG A 43 -7.65 6.66 8.02
N ILE A 44 -8.02 6.02 6.92
CA ILE A 44 -7.17 5.07 6.19
C ILE A 44 -6.39 5.83 5.12
N VAL A 45 -5.06 5.72 5.16
CA VAL A 45 -4.15 6.25 4.14
C VAL A 45 -3.72 5.11 3.24
N GLU A 46 -4.07 5.19 1.95
CA GLU A 46 -3.75 4.14 0.97
C GLU A 46 -2.39 4.38 0.31
N GLU A 47 -1.37 3.62 0.70
CA GLU A 47 -0.05 3.60 0.06
C GLU A 47 0.16 2.26 -0.66
N GLY A 48 -0.65 1.97 -1.68
CA GLY A 48 -0.50 0.79 -2.52
C GLY A 48 0.26 1.09 -3.82
N LEU A 49 1.33 0.35 -4.12
CA LEU A 49 2.14 0.57 -5.33
C LEU A 49 2.37 -0.74 -6.11
N CYS A 50 1.85 -0.81 -7.33
CA CYS A 50 1.99 -2.00 -8.18
C CYS A 50 3.47 -2.35 -8.46
N GLY A 51 3.86 -3.55 -8.03
CA GLY A 51 5.21 -4.09 -8.17
C GLY A 51 6.14 -3.78 -7.00
N ARG A 52 5.67 -3.11 -5.94
CA ARG A 52 6.49 -2.82 -4.75
C ARG A 52 6.99 -4.13 -4.12
N THR A 53 8.27 -4.16 -3.81
CA THR A 53 8.96 -5.21 -3.06
C THR A 53 9.18 -4.73 -1.63
N MET A 54 9.59 -5.61 -0.73
CA MET A 54 10.03 -5.23 0.60
C MET A 54 11.42 -4.57 0.54
N VAL A 55 12.41 -5.25 -0.06
CA VAL A 55 13.83 -4.86 0.02
C VAL A 55 14.59 -4.88 -1.31
N PHE A 56 14.01 -5.37 -2.39
CA PHE A 56 14.69 -5.48 -3.69
C PHE A 56 14.45 -4.26 -4.57
N GLU A 57 15.50 -3.73 -5.19
CA GLU A 57 15.31 -2.73 -6.24
C GLU A 57 14.92 -3.43 -7.55
N ASP A 58 13.97 -2.84 -8.28
CA ASP A 58 13.54 -3.31 -9.61
C ASP A 58 14.32 -2.50 -10.65
N GLU A 59 15.17 -3.16 -11.43
CA GLU A 59 16.08 -2.50 -12.38
C GLU A 59 15.33 -1.78 -13.49
N LEU A 60 14.13 -2.26 -13.82
CA LEU A 60 13.29 -1.74 -14.90
C LEU A 60 12.34 -0.65 -14.40
N ARG A 61 12.00 -0.64 -13.12
CA ARG A 61 11.02 0.26 -12.49
C ARG A 61 11.55 0.77 -11.16
N LYS A 62 12.26 1.88 -11.23
CA LYS A 62 12.76 2.62 -10.06
C LYS A 62 11.68 2.85 -9.00
N ASN A 63 12.12 2.94 -7.75
CA ASN A 63 11.29 3.26 -6.59
C ASN A 63 10.27 2.14 -6.31
N ARG A 64 10.69 0.88 -6.41
CA ARG A 64 9.87 -0.27 -6.00
C ARG A 64 10.32 -0.89 -4.69
N LYS A 65 11.52 -0.58 -4.22
CA LYS A 65 12.01 -1.01 -2.93
C LYS A 65 11.28 -0.31 -1.79
N GLY A 66 10.46 -1.07 -1.07
CA GLY A 66 9.59 -0.57 -0.01
C GLY A 66 10.37 0.04 1.16
N SER A 67 11.48 -0.57 1.57
CA SER A 67 12.31 -0.09 2.68
C SER A 67 12.86 1.33 2.48
N ASP A 68 13.04 1.75 1.23
CA ASP A 68 13.61 3.06 0.92
C ASP A 68 12.51 4.14 0.88
N LEU A 69 11.27 3.75 0.56
CA LEU A 69 10.11 4.65 0.52
C LEU A 69 9.37 4.77 1.85
N LEU A 70 9.36 3.71 2.67
CA LEU A 70 8.56 3.69 3.90
C LEU A 70 8.93 4.85 4.86
N PRO A 71 10.21 5.15 5.17
CA PRO A 71 10.54 6.28 6.05
C PRO A 71 10.02 7.62 5.53
N VAL A 72 10.17 7.87 4.22
CA VAL A 72 9.68 9.10 3.57
C VAL A 72 8.17 9.23 3.72
N LEU A 73 7.43 8.14 3.54
CA LEU A 73 5.97 8.12 3.66
C LEU A 73 5.49 8.21 5.11
N LEU A 74 6.23 7.64 6.06
CA LEU A 74 5.95 7.80 7.49
C LEU A 74 6.04 9.28 7.90
N GLU A 75 7.06 10.00 7.41
CA GLU A 75 7.22 11.43 7.67
C GLU A 75 6.20 12.28 6.91
N SER A 76 5.93 11.96 5.64
CA SER A 76 5.01 12.73 4.78
C SER A 76 3.56 12.66 5.24
N HIS A 77 3.15 11.55 5.85
CA HIS A 77 1.80 11.34 6.39
C HIS A 77 1.73 11.50 7.91
N ALA A 78 2.80 11.96 8.57
CA ALA A 78 2.83 12.12 10.02
C ALA A 78 1.76 13.12 10.52
N PRO A 79 1.17 12.91 11.72
CA PRO A 79 1.40 11.77 12.61
C PRO A 79 0.64 10.51 12.16
N ILE A 80 1.30 9.35 12.23
CA ILE A 80 0.69 8.04 11.94
C ILE A 80 0.59 7.25 13.25
N ASP A 81 -0.59 6.74 13.56
CA ASP A 81 -0.83 5.94 14.76
C ASP A 81 -0.52 4.46 14.53
N GLN A 82 -0.80 3.95 13.33
CA GLN A 82 -0.65 2.54 12.99
C GLN A 82 -0.23 2.35 11.53
N VAL A 83 0.53 1.28 11.27
CA VAL A 83 0.93 0.86 9.93
C VAL A 83 0.49 -0.58 9.71
N VAL A 84 -0.22 -0.81 8.61
CA VAL A 84 -0.53 -2.14 8.08
C VAL A 84 0.42 -2.40 6.91
N LEU A 85 1.31 -3.38 7.06
CA LEU A 85 2.26 -3.79 6.04
C LEU A 85 1.77 -5.06 5.35
N MET A 86 1.48 -4.99 4.05
CA MET A 86 1.12 -6.14 3.23
C MET A 86 1.99 -6.18 1.96
N LEU A 87 3.13 -6.83 2.07
CA LEU A 87 4.15 -7.02 1.03
C LEU A 87 4.68 -8.47 1.04
N GLY A 88 5.48 -8.80 0.04
CA GLY A 88 6.12 -10.10 -0.13
C GLY A 88 5.78 -10.78 -1.45
N THR A 89 4.66 -10.43 -2.10
CA THR A 89 4.28 -11.01 -3.39
C THR A 89 5.36 -10.83 -4.46
N ASN A 90 5.90 -9.61 -4.55
CA ASN A 90 6.90 -9.28 -5.56
C ASN A 90 8.30 -9.77 -5.17
N ASP A 91 8.59 -9.92 -3.88
CA ASP A 91 9.84 -10.50 -3.35
C ASP A 91 9.98 -12.01 -3.66
N CYS A 92 8.93 -12.65 -4.19
CA CYS A 92 8.97 -14.02 -4.68
C CYS A 92 9.29 -14.11 -6.19
N LYS A 93 9.55 -12.99 -6.88
CA LYS A 93 9.97 -13.02 -8.29
C LYS A 93 11.39 -13.58 -8.41
N SER A 94 11.65 -14.26 -9.52
CA SER A 94 12.99 -14.76 -9.84
C SER A 94 13.95 -13.66 -10.35
N TYR A 95 13.42 -12.50 -10.73
CA TYR A 95 14.17 -11.36 -11.25
C TYR A 95 13.44 -10.05 -10.92
N TYR A 96 14.21 -8.96 -10.81
CA TYR A 96 13.77 -7.63 -10.41
C TYR A 96 14.27 -6.58 -11.39
#